data_AF-A0A182EWK8-F1
#
_entry.id   AF-A0A182EWK8-F1
#
_cell.length_a   1.000
_cell.length_b   1.000
_cell.length_c   1.000
_cell.angle_alpha   90.00
_cell.angle_beta   90.00
_cell.angle_gamma   90.00
#
_symmetry.space_group_name_H-M   'P 1'
#
loop_
_entity.id
_entity.type
_entity.pdbx_description
1 polymer ?
#
loop_
_entity_poly.entity_id
_entity_poly.type
_entity_poly.pdbx_seq_one_letter_code
_entity_poly.pdbx_strand_id
1 'polypeptide(L)'
;MIKEFVIFLLPSLQTVIGIGFYDIPGSYCAKRSPTCCPSRDDQCTMPILGNHLCYCDMFCDRGEHGNDCCPDFKGICRQSPRKLAQ
;
A
#
# COMPACT_ATOMS: atom_id res chain seq x y z
N MET A 1 -56.07 0.59 -10.61
CA MET A 1 -55.31 1.42 -11.59
C MET A 1 -53.85 1.37 -11.19
N ILE A 2 -53.13 0.48 -11.85
CA ILE A 2 -51.69 0.31 -11.75
C ILE A 2 -51.07 1.39 -12.64
N LYS A 3 -50.20 2.22 -12.10
CA LYS A 3 -49.27 3.00 -12.92
C LYS A 3 -47.96 3.14 -12.16
N GLU A 4 -47.14 2.09 -12.32
CA GLU A 4 -45.71 2.19 -12.55
C GLU A 4 -44.94 3.18 -11.67
N PHE A 5 -44.58 2.77 -10.45
CA PHE A 5 -43.40 3.30 -9.77
C PHE A 5 -42.29 2.24 -9.84
N VAL A 6 -41.81 1.98 -11.06
CA VAL A 6 -40.53 1.28 -11.25
C VAL A 6 -39.43 2.29 -10.93
N ILE A 7 -39.07 2.41 -9.66
CA ILE A 7 -37.87 3.14 -9.25
C ILE A 7 -36.69 2.31 -9.76
N PHE A 8 -36.08 2.77 -10.86
CA PHE A 8 -34.83 2.23 -11.40
C PHE A 8 -33.77 2.25 -10.30
N LEU A 9 -33.37 1.07 -9.81
CA LEU A 9 -32.15 0.88 -9.03
C LEU A 9 -30.94 1.09 -9.95
N LEU A 10 -30.57 2.35 -10.19
CA LEU A 10 -29.31 2.71 -10.85
C LEU A 10 -28.15 2.41 -9.87
N PRO A 11 -27.19 1.53 -10.22
CA PRO A 11 -26.02 1.32 -9.37
C PRO A 11 -25.19 2.61 -9.35
N SER A 12 -24.94 3.12 -8.15
CA SER A 12 -24.16 4.32 -7.89
C SER A 12 -22.72 4.19 -8.39
N LEU A 13 -22.18 5.28 -8.93
CA LEU A 13 -20.83 5.45 -9.47
C LEU A 13 -19.75 4.91 -8.52
N GLN A 14 -18.92 3.96 -8.98
CA GLN A 14 -17.87 3.34 -8.17
C GLN A 14 -16.51 4.01 -8.40
N THR A 15 -15.91 4.48 -7.31
CA THR A 15 -14.47 4.76 -7.24
C THR A 15 -13.87 3.97 -6.09
N VAL A 16 -13.10 2.92 -6.40
CA VAL A 16 -12.28 2.20 -5.42
C VAL A 16 -10.83 2.31 -5.89
N ILE A 17 -10.03 3.08 -5.16
CA ILE A 17 -8.58 3.15 -5.38
C ILE A 17 -7.92 2.76 -4.06
N GLY A 18 -7.55 1.48 -3.95
CA GLY A 18 -6.71 0.97 -2.87
C GLY A 18 -5.40 0.49 -3.47
N ILE A 19 -4.35 1.30 -3.39
CA ILE A 19 -3.01 0.90 -3.84
C ILE A 19 -2.11 0.91 -2.61
N GLY A 20 -1.89 -0.27 -2.02
CA GLY A 20 -0.94 -0.48 -0.93
C GLY A 20 -1.42 -0.07 0.46
N PHE A 21 -0.44 0.15 1.34
CA PHE A 21 -0.65 0.33 2.79
C PHE A 21 -0.38 1.76 3.28
N TYR A 22 -0.43 2.75 2.39
CA TYR A 22 -0.20 4.15 2.76
C TYR A 22 -1.17 4.62 3.86
N ASP A 23 -0.73 5.60 4.66
CA ASP A 23 -1.47 6.21 5.77
C ASP A 23 -1.81 5.30 6.96
N ILE A 24 -1.44 4.01 6.94
CA ILE A 24 -1.52 3.15 8.12
C ILE A 24 -0.40 3.57 9.10
N PRO A 25 -0.73 4.04 10.32
CA PRO A 25 0.27 4.48 11.27
C PRO A 25 1.06 3.30 11.82
N GLY A 26 2.36 3.50 12.03
CA GLY A 26 3.21 2.50 12.65
C GLY A 26 4.65 2.62 12.20
N SER A 27 5.49 1.79 12.81
CA SER A 27 6.89 1.63 12.43
C SER A 27 7.11 0.16 12.13
N TYR A 28 7.51 -0.12 10.89
CA TYR A 28 7.59 -1.45 10.31
C TYR A 28 9.01 -1.70 9.85
N CYS A 29 9.44 -1.13 8.72
CA CYS A 29 10.79 -1.33 8.22
C CYS A 29 11.84 -0.77 9.18
N ALA A 30 11.55 0.32 9.89
CA ALA A 30 12.49 0.86 10.88
C ALA A 30 12.74 -0.09 12.09
N LYS A 31 11.84 -1.06 12.35
CA LYS A 31 12.01 -2.06 13.41
C LYS A 31 12.58 -3.39 12.92
N ARG A 32 12.71 -3.57 11.61
CA ARG A 32 13.22 -4.80 11.01
C ARG A 32 14.76 -4.82 11.06
N SER A 33 15.33 -6.02 11.18
CA SER A 33 16.75 -6.28 10.95
C SER A 33 16.91 -7.50 10.01
N PRO A 34 17.58 -7.37 8.85
CA PRO A 34 18.06 -6.12 8.26
C PRO A 34 16.89 -5.16 7.95
N THR A 35 17.13 -3.86 8.07
CA THR A 35 16.11 -2.82 7.90
C THR A 35 15.46 -2.86 6.52
N CYS A 36 16.27 -3.03 5.47
CA CYS A 36 15.85 -3.05 4.07
C CYS A 36 16.55 -4.18 3.33
N CYS A 37 15.88 -4.76 2.32
CA CYS A 37 16.45 -5.82 1.49
C CYS A 37 16.64 -5.33 0.04
N PRO A 38 17.82 -5.56 -0.58
CA PRO A 38 18.19 -4.90 -1.84
C PRO A 38 17.45 -5.41 -3.08
N SER A 39 16.92 -6.63 -3.02
CA SER A 39 16.23 -7.34 -4.10
C SER A 39 14.96 -7.99 -3.55
N ARG A 40 14.13 -8.59 -4.41
CA ARG A 40 12.98 -9.40 -3.97
C ARG A 40 13.42 -10.41 -2.92
N ASP A 41 12.80 -10.34 -1.76
CA ASP A 41 13.01 -11.25 -0.65
C ASP A 41 11.67 -11.49 0.04
N ASP A 42 11.08 -12.66 -0.21
CA ASP A 42 9.76 -13.00 0.29
C ASP A 42 9.74 -13.14 1.85
N GLN A 43 10.91 -13.15 2.51
CA GLN A 43 11.06 -13.11 3.97
C GLN A 43 11.33 -11.70 4.50
N CYS A 44 11.43 -10.69 3.62
CA CYS A 44 11.64 -9.30 3.98
C CYS A 44 10.34 -8.60 4.39
N THR A 45 9.63 -9.19 5.35
CA THR A 45 8.26 -8.81 5.72
C THR A 45 8.14 -8.26 7.13
N MET A 46 7.02 -7.58 7.38
CA MET A 46 6.50 -7.19 8.70
C MET A 46 4.99 -7.49 8.78
N PRO A 47 4.46 -7.84 9.97
CA PRO A 47 3.02 -8.03 10.16
C PRO A 47 2.24 -6.72 9.97
N ILE A 48 1.09 -6.79 9.30
CA ILE A 48 0.18 -5.66 9.11
C ILE A 48 -1.27 -6.16 9.09
N LEU A 49 -2.23 -5.37 9.59
CA LEU A 49 -3.67 -5.70 9.56
C LEU A 49 -4.03 -7.12 10.05
N GLY A 50 -3.37 -7.60 11.11
CA GLY A 50 -3.64 -8.94 11.68
C GLY A 50 -2.82 -10.03 11.00
N ASN A 51 -3.40 -10.73 10.01
CA ASN A 51 -2.79 -11.87 9.34
C ASN A 51 -2.16 -11.55 7.97
N HIS A 52 -2.03 -10.27 7.64
CA HIS A 52 -1.38 -9.82 6.40
C HIS A 52 0.08 -9.45 6.66
N LEU A 53 0.85 -9.36 5.58
CA LEU A 53 2.24 -8.96 5.57
C LEU A 53 2.42 -7.76 4.65
N CYS A 54 3.32 -6.86 5.03
CA CYS A 54 3.91 -5.86 4.15
C CYS A 54 5.40 -6.12 4.00
N TYR A 55 6.01 -5.58 2.94
CA TYR A 55 7.39 -5.85 2.57
C TYR A 55 8.30 -4.63 2.77
N CYS A 56 9.59 -4.89 3.04
CA CYS A 56 10.65 -3.89 3.19
C CYS A 56 11.77 -4.07 2.15
N ASP A 57 11.57 -4.92 1.15
CA ASP A 57 12.48 -5.09 0.04
C ASP A 57 12.21 -4.09 -1.11
N MET A 58 13.18 -3.89 -2.00
CA MET A 58 13.03 -2.93 -3.10
C MET A 58 12.00 -3.33 -4.16
N PHE A 59 11.61 -4.62 -4.23
CA PHE A 59 10.66 -5.16 -5.20
C PHE A 59 9.20 -4.89 -4.81
N CYS A 60 8.94 -4.55 -3.54
CA CYS A 60 7.60 -4.22 -3.07
C CYS A 60 7.00 -2.98 -3.76
N ASP A 61 7.86 -2.08 -4.25
CA ASP A 61 7.46 -0.80 -4.82
C ASP A 61 7.30 -0.87 -6.34
N ARG A 62 6.10 -1.23 -6.79
CA ARG A 62 5.74 -1.37 -8.21
C ARG A 62 4.99 -0.16 -8.78
N GLY A 63 5.03 0.98 -8.08
CA GLY A 63 4.41 2.23 -8.51
C GLY A 63 2.90 2.11 -8.68
N GLU A 64 2.40 2.40 -9.87
CA GLU A 64 0.97 2.41 -10.20
C GLU A 64 0.36 1.01 -10.30
N HIS A 65 1.18 -0.04 -10.40
CA HIS A 65 0.73 -1.42 -10.58
C HIS A 65 0.47 -2.17 -9.25
N GLY A 66 0.44 -1.45 -8.13
CA GLY A 66 0.36 -2.03 -6.79
C GLY A 66 1.64 -1.80 -6.00
N ASN A 67 1.50 -1.71 -4.68
CA ASN A 67 2.64 -1.58 -3.78
C ASN A 67 2.30 -2.33 -2.49
N ASP A 68 3.01 -3.41 -2.19
CA ASP A 68 2.86 -4.19 -0.94
C ASP A 68 3.91 -3.78 0.11
N CYS A 69 4.55 -2.62 -0.08
CA CYS A 69 5.52 -2.08 0.86
C CYS A 69 4.85 -1.66 2.17
N CYS A 70 5.60 -1.82 3.26
CA CYS A 70 5.18 -1.30 4.54
C CYS A 70 5.00 0.23 4.53
N PRO A 71 4.11 0.77 5.37
CA PRO A 71 3.76 2.20 5.36
C PRO A 71 4.96 3.16 5.48
N ASP A 72 6.02 2.76 6.18
CA ASP A 72 7.24 3.56 6.39
C ASP A 72 8.35 3.29 5.35
N PHE A 73 8.16 2.36 4.41
CA PHE A 73 9.20 1.94 3.45
C PHE A 73 9.82 3.11 2.67
N LYS A 74 9.01 4.04 2.14
CA LYS A 74 9.51 5.15 1.32
C LYS A 74 10.45 6.08 2.11
N GLY A 75 10.17 6.26 3.40
CA GLY A 75 10.99 7.07 4.30
C GLY A 75 12.24 6.33 4.78
N ILE A 76 12.14 5.02 4.99
CA ILE A 76 13.21 4.21 5.58
C ILE A 76 14.15 3.61 4.53
N CYS A 77 13.61 2.97 3.49
CA CYS A 77 14.37 2.16 2.55
C CYS A 77 14.57 2.80 1.18
N ARG A 78 13.72 3.77 0.79
CA ARG A 78 13.77 4.37 -0.56
C ARG A 78 14.10 5.86 -0.59
N GLN A 79 14.57 6.44 0.52
CA GLN A 79 14.98 7.84 0.70
C GLN A 79 14.53 8.74 -0.48
N SER A 80 13.26 9.17 -0.49
CA SER A 80 12.75 9.96 -1.61
C SER A 80 13.68 11.15 -1.91
N PRO A 81 14.20 11.32 -3.13
CA PRO A 81 15.06 12.46 -3.49
C PRO A 81 14.31 13.80 -3.54
N ARG A 82 13.18 13.95 -2.83
CA ARG A 82 12.47 15.23 -2.73
C ARG A 82 13.28 16.31 -1.96
N LYS A 83 14.49 15.97 -1.47
CA LYS A 83 15.51 16.89 -0.93
C LYS A 83 16.80 17.00 -1.78
N LEU A 84 16.84 16.44 -2.99
CA LEU A 84 18.01 16.49 -3.89
C LEU A 84 17.74 17.22 -5.22
N ALA A 85 16.62 17.94 -5.32
CA ALA A 85 16.43 18.95 -6.34
C ALA A 85 16.79 20.33 -5.76
N GLN A 86 18.09 20.63 -5.73
CA GLN A 86 18.63 21.97 -5.54
C GLN A 86 19.92 22.11 -6.34
#